data_AF-A0A2U1MQ46-F1
#
_entry.id   AF-A0A2U1MQ46-F1
#
_cell.length_a   1.000
_cell.length_b   1.000
_cell.length_c   1.000
_cell.angle_alpha   90.00
_cell.angle_beta   90.00
_cell.angle_gamma   90.00
#
_symmetry.space_group_name_H-M   'P 1'
#
loop_
_entity.id
_entity.type
_entity.pdbx_description
1 polymer ?
#
loop_
_entity_poly.entity_id
_entity_poly.type
_entity_poly.pdbx_seq_one_letter_code
_entity_poly.pdbx_strand_id
1 'polypeptide(L)'
;MADQATGSNPALFQNPLYLHLSDGPGSLTVQEKLSGTVLHSTTDPNMAELWDTCNNMVICWILGSVSESIARSVMFVDTASEMWMQLEKRFALSDGS
;
A
#
# COMPACT_ATOMS: atom_id res chain seq x y z
N MET A 1 -2.20 38.62 16.28
CA MET A 1 -1.67 37.34 16.77
C MET A 1 -1.32 36.56 15.52
N ALA A 2 -0.02 36.43 15.24
CA ALA A 2 0.50 35.91 13.98
C ALA A 2 0.42 34.38 13.98
N ASP A 3 -0.27 33.79 13.00
CA ASP A 3 -0.17 32.36 12.71
C ASP A 3 0.87 32.18 11.59
N GLN A 4 1.98 31.55 11.96
CA GLN A 4 3.16 31.37 11.12
C GLN A 4 2.97 30.17 10.18
N ALA A 5 3.20 30.42 8.90
CA ALA A 5 3.90 29.53 7.97
C ALA A 5 3.35 28.09 7.80
N THR A 6 2.27 27.93 7.04
CA THR A 6 2.18 26.79 6.11
C THR A 6 2.90 27.17 4.82
N GLY A 7 4.23 27.01 4.83
CA GLY A 7 5.04 27.00 3.63
C GLY A 7 4.71 25.76 2.82
N SER A 8 3.54 25.74 2.19
CA SER A 8 3.08 24.67 1.32
C SER A 8 4.02 24.64 0.11
N ASN A 9 5.00 23.75 0.12
CA ASN A 9 5.90 23.58 -1.02
C ASN A 9 5.04 23.16 -2.22
N PRO A 10 4.87 23.99 -3.25
CA PRO A 10 3.97 23.68 -4.36
C PRO A 10 4.41 22.45 -5.15
N ALA A 11 5.69 22.06 -5.06
CA ALA A 11 6.22 20.85 -5.67
C ALA A 11 5.73 19.56 -4.98
N LEU A 12 5.37 19.61 -3.69
CA LEU A 12 4.82 18.46 -2.97
C LEU A 12 3.46 18.04 -3.54
N PHE A 13 2.58 18.99 -3.87
CA PHE A 13 1.26 18.70 -4.45
C PHE A 13 1.28 18.32 -5.94
N GLN A 14 2.43 18.48 -6.60
CA GLN A 14 2.65 17.98 -7.96
C GLN A 14 3.32 16.60 -7.98
N ASN A 15 3.72 16.08 -6.83
CA ASN A 15 4.29 14.75 -6.77
C ASN A 15 3.18 13.72 -7.05
N PRO A 16 3.31 12.86 -8.08
CA PRO A 16 2.32 11.83 -8.38
C PRO A 16 2.14 10.80 -7.25
N LEU A 17 3.00 10.84 -6.22
CA LEU A 17 2.98 10.00 -5.04
C LEU A 17 2.54 10.75 -3.77
N TYR A 18 2.11 12.02 -3.88
CA TYR A 18 1.58 12.77 -2.75
C TYR A 18 0.22 12.21 -2.34
N LEU A 19 0.11 11.82 -1.07
CA LEU A 19 -1.13 11.35 -0.47
C LEU A 19 -1.65 12.41 0.48
N HIS A 20 -2.86 12.92 0.18
CA HIS A 20 -3.54 13.84 1.06
C HIS A 20 -4.15 13.07 2.25
N LEU A 21 -4.27 13.72 3.41
CA LEU A 21 -4.91 13.13 4.61
C LEU A 21 -6.37 12.69 4.37
N SER A 22 -7.02 13.18 3.32
CA SER A 22 -8.35 12.76 2.90
C SER A 22 -8.37 11.52 2.00
N ASP A 23 -7.21 11.05 1.55
CA ASP A 23 -7.13 9.93 0.63
C ASP A 23 -7.34 8.62 1.38
N GLY A 24 -8.52 8.04 1.19
CA GLY A 24 -8.86 6.70 1.64
C GLY A 24 -8.70 5.65 0.54
N PRO A 25 -8.88 4.37 0.88
CA PRO A 25 -8.72 3.23 -0.05
C PRO A 25 -9.65 3.23 -1.28
N GLY A 26 -10.58 4.19 -1.41
CA GLY A 26 -11.39 4.41 -2.61
C GLY A 26 -11.18 5.76 -3.31
N SER A 27 -10.30 6.62 -2.80
CA SER A 27 -10.02 7.96 -3.36
C SER A 27 -8.82 7.93 -4.32
N LEU A 28 -7.87 7.04 -4.08
CA LEU A 28 -6.69 6.86 -4.92
C LEU A 28 -6.95 5.79 -5.97
N THR A 29 -7.13 6.22 -7.21
CA THR A 29 -7.09 5.30 -8.35
C THR A 29 -5.64 4.94 -8.60
N VAL A 30 -5.19 3.82 -8.05
CA VAL A 30 -3.90 3.23 -8.41
C VAL A 30 -3.96 2.87 -9.90
N GLN A 31 -3.38 3.72 -10.75
CA GLN A 31 -3.46 3.56 -12.21
C GLN A 31 -2.65 2.36 -12.70
N GLU A 32 -1.58 2.03 -11.99
CA GLU A 32 -0.71 0.90 -12.29
C GLU A 32 -1.06 -0.30 -11.42
N LYS A 33 -1.17 -1.49 -12.03
CA LYS A 33 -1.41 -2.72 -11.28
C LYS A 33 -0.22 -2.96 -10.34
N LEU A 34 -0.43 -2.77 -9.03
CA LEU A 34 0.51 -3.17 -7.98
C LEU A 34 0.66 -4.69 -7.98
N SER A 35 1.53 -5.21 -8.85
CA SER A 35 1.76 -6.64 -8.97
C SER A 35 2.71 -7.17 -7.90
N GLY A 36 3.32 -6.28 -7.10
CA GLY A 36 4.38 -6.64 -6.15
C GLY A 36 5.68 -7.11 -6.81
N THR A 37 5.78 -6.98 -8.14
CA THR A 37 6.93 -7.40 -8.95
C THR A 37 8.02 -6.34 -9.03
N VAL A 38 7.74 -5.11 -8.55
CA VAL A 38 8.75 -4.07 -8.42
C VAL A 38 9.67 -4.48 -7.27
N LEU A 39 10.92 -4.75 -7.60
CA LEU A 39 11.93 -5.12 -6.61
C LEU A 39 12.23 -3.93 -5.70
N HIS A 40 12.35 -4.20 -4.40
CA HIS A 40 12.86 -3.23 -3.44
C HIS A 40 14.26 -2.76 -3.91
N SER A 41 14.39 -1.46 -4.18
CA SER A 41 15.63 -0.89 -4.72
C SER A 41 16.75 -1.01 -3.70
N THR A 42 17.89 -1.58 -4.09
CA THR A 42 19.08 -1.64 -3.23
C THR A 42 20.07 -0.50 -3.51
N THR A 43 19.82 0.31 -4.53
CA THR A 43 20.75 1.33 -5.04
C THR A 43 20.22 2.76 -4.92
N ASP A 44 18.91 2.93 -4.82
CA ASP A 44 18.27 4.23 -4.64
C ASP A 44 17.46 4.23 -3.34
N PRO A 45 17.94 4.92 -2.28
CA PRO A 45 17.28 4.93 -0.98
C PRO A 45 15.90 5.60 -1.00
N ASN A 46 15.68 6.58 -1.90
CA ASN A 46 14.38 7.23 -2.01
C ASN A 46 13.35 6.27 -2.59
N MET A 47 13.75 5.49 -3.60
CA MET A 47 12.87 4.47 -4.19
C MET A 47 12.61 3.30 -3.23
N ALA A 48 13.58 2.96 -2.38
CA ALA A 48 13.40 1.97 -1.31
C ALA A 48 12.36 2.44 -0.28
N GLU A 49 12.48 3.66 0.22
CA GLU A 49 11.54 4.25 1.19
C GLU A 49 10.11 4.35 0.61
N LEU A 50 9.99 4.74 -0.67
CA LEU A 50 8.72 4.78 -1.37
C LEU A 50 8.10 3.39 -1.52
N TRP A 51 8.93 2.38 -1.83
CA TRP A 51 8.48 0.99 -1.90
C TRP A 51 7.96 0.51 -0.54
N ASP A 52 8.69 0.76 0.54
CA ASP A 52 8.29 0.39 1.91
C ASP A 52 6.99 1.06 2.31
N THR A 53 6.83 2.35 2.00
CA THR A 53 5.61 3.12 2.28
C THR A 53 4.41 2.52 1.56
N CYS A 54 4.54 2.25 0.26
CA CYS A 54 3.49 1.63 -0.54
C CYS A 54 3.17 0.21 -0.04
N ASN A 55 4.19 -0.62 0.23
CA ASN A 55 4.01 -1.98 0.74
C ASN A 55 3.24 -1.98 2.06
N ASN A 56 3.66 -1.17 3.03
CA ASN A 56 3.00 -1.07 4.33
C ASN A 56 1.57 -0.54 4.23
N MET A 57 1.31 0.40 3.32
CA MET A 57 -0.04 0.92 3.09
C MET A 57 -0.98 -0.18 2.59
N VAL A 58 -0.53 -0.96 1.59
CA VAL A 58 -1.34 -2.07 1.05
C VAL A 58 -1.54 -3.17 2.09
N ILE A 59 -0.54 -3.46 2.94
CA ILE A 59 -0.69 -4.39 4.08
C ILE A 59 -1.82 -3.91 5.00
N CYS A 60 -1.82 -2.64 5.41
CA CYS A 60 -2.87 -2.06 6.25
C CYS A 60 -4.26 -2.18 5.60
N TRP A 61 -4.36 -1.96 4.29
CA TRP A 61 -5.62 -2.11 3.57
C TRP A 61 -6.09 -3.55 3.48
N ILE A 62 -5.19 -4.50 3.22
CA ILE A 62 -5.52 -5.93 3.19
C ILE A 62 -6.01 -6.37 4.57
N LEU A 63 -5.25 -6.10 5.64
CA LEU A 63 -5.62 -6.47 7.01
C LEU A 63 -6.94 -5.83 7.45
N GLY A 64 -7.18 -4.59 7.05
CA GLY A 64 -8.42 -3.87 7.37
C GLY A 64 -9.64 -4.29 6.53
N SER A 65 -9.44 -4.96 5.39
CA SER A 65 -10.52 -5.36 4.48
C SER A 65 -10.96 -6.83 4.64
N VAL A 66 -10.19 -7.64 5.35
CA VAL A 66 -10.51 -9.06 5.60
C VAL A 66 -11.02 -9.27 7.03
N SER A 67 -11.67 -10.40 7.28
CA SER A 67 -12.08 -10.77 8.64
C SER A 67 -10.87 -11.00 9.55
N GLU A 68 -11.02 -10.81 10.86
CA GLU A 68 -9.93 -10.96 11.83
C GLU A 68 -9.26 -12.35 11.80
N SER A 69 -10.03 -13.40 11.48
CA SER A 69 -9.47 -14.75 11.32
C SER A 69 -8.58 -14.88 10.09
N ILE A 70 -8.93 -14.20 8.99
CA ILE A 70 -8.13 -14.16 7.77
C ILE A 70 -6.92 -13.26 7.99
N ALA A 71 -7.08 -12.08 8.61
CA ALA A 71 -6.01 -11.15 8.91
C ALA A 71 -4.89 -11.83 9.72
N ARG A 72 -5.25 -12.54 10.80
CA ARG A 72 -4.27 -13.31 11.61
C ARG A 72 -3.52 -14.37 10.83
N SER A 73 -4.11 -14.92 9.76
CA SER A 73 -3.46 -15.93 8.93
C SER A 73 -2.40 -15.37 7.98
N VAL A 74 -2.44 -14.06 7.68
CA VAL A 74 -1.53 -13.39 6.72
C VAL A 74 -0.72 -12.26 7.34
N MET A 75 -0.92 -11.90 8.62
CA MET A 75 -0.26 -10.74 9.25
C MET A 75 1.25 -10.87 9.48
N PHE A 76 1.80 -12.08 9.36
CA PHE A 76 3.24 -12.35 9.56
C PHE A 76 4.03 -12.42 8.25
N VAL A 77 3.44 -11.92 7.17
CA VAL A 77 4.05 -11.94 5.84
C VAL A 77 4.73 -10.60 5.59
N ASP A 78 5.95 -10.65 5.05
CA ASP A 78 6.82 -9.47 4.96
C ASP A 78 6.35 -8.48 3.88
N THR A 79 5.65 -8.97 2.85
CA THR A 79 5.21 -8.12 1.74
C THR A 79 3.72 -8.24 1.44
N ALA A 80 3.12 -7.13 1.01
CA ALA A 80 1.75 -7.08 0.52
C ALA A 80 1.51 -8.07 -0.64
N SER A 81 2.53 -8.26 -1.50
CA SER A 81 2.48 -9.21 -2.62
C SER A 81 2.30 -10.65 -2.13
N GLU A 82 3.10 -11.06 -1.16
CA GLU A 82 3.01 -12.40 -0.58
C GLU A 82 1.71 -12.59 0.19
N MET A 83 1.23 -11.56 0.90
CA MET A 83 -0.10 -11.60 1.53
C MET A 83 -1.19 -11.85 0.48
N TRP A 84 -1.15 -11.12 -0.63
CA TRP A 84 -2.09 -11.29 -1.73
C TRP A 84 -2.00 -12.70 -2.34
N MET A 85 -0.81 -13.21 -2.60
CA MET A 85 -0.61 -14.58 -3.14
C MET A 85 -1.15 -15.66 -2.19
N GLN A 86 -1.00 -15.49 -0.88
CA GLN A 86 -1.55 -16.43 0.10
C GLN A 86 -3.09 -16.40 0.12
N LEU A 87 -3.68 -15.20 0.06
CA LEU A 87 -5.13 -15.03 -0.05
C LEU A 87 -5.65 -15.64 -1.35
N GLU A 88 -5.02 -15.33 -2.48
CA GLU A 88 -5.36 -15.88 -3.79
C GLU A 88 -5.29 -17.41 -3.74
N LYS A 89 -4.19 -18.00 -3.29
CA LYS A 89 -4.07 -19.47 -3.18
C LYS A 89 -5.14 -20.10 -2.29
N ARG A 90 -5.49 -19.44 -1.18
CA ARG A 90 -6.48 -19.95 -0.21
C ARG A 90 -7.90 -19.92 -0.77
N PHE A 91 -8.24 -18.91 -1.56
CA PHE A 91 -9.58 -18.69 -2.08
C PHE A 91 -9.72 -18.98 -3.59
N ALA A 92 -8.64 -19.35 -4.27
CA ALA A 92 -8.63 -19.77 -5.67
C ALA A 92 -9.38 -21.09 -5.92
N LEU A 93 -9.75 -21.82 -4.85
CA LEU A 93 -10.58 -23.01 -4.92
C LEU A 93 -12.01 -22.70 -4.46
N SER A 94 -12.84 -22.24 -5.39
CA SER A 94 -14.30 -22.33 -5.32
C SER A 94 -14.92 -22.81 -6.64
N ASP A 95 -14.19 -23.57 -7.46
CA ASP A 95 -14.76 -24.25 -8.63
C ASP A 95 -14.52 -25.77 -8.53
N GLY A 96 -15.25 -26.40 -7.62
CA GLY A 96 -15.10 -27.84 -7.38
C GLY A 96 -16.18 -28.40 -6.47
N SER A 97 -17.46 -28.24 -6.84
CA SER A 97 -18.56 -29.23 -6.71
C SER A 97 -19.89 -28.63 -7.19
#